data_AF-A0A059ZYZ7-F1
#
_entry.id   AF-A0A059ZYZ7-F1
#
_cell.length_a   1.000
_cell.length_b   1.000
_cell.length_c   1.000
_cell.angle_alpha   90.00
_cell.angle_beta   90.00
_cell.angle_gamma   90.00
#
_symmetry.space_group_name_H-M   'P 1'
#
loop_
_entity.id
_entity.type
_entity.pdbx_description
1 polymer ?
#
loop_
_entity_poly.entity_id
_entity_poly.type
_entity_poly.pdbx_seq_one_letter_code
_entity_poly.pdbx_strand_id
1 'polypeptide(L)'
;MTLSIANYYRIFKGLVNSIGTLTGRIRCRYEGWNRHLEWLAHPIDHGITLGAAKLWQDPVSKVWYLLVSIEKSLDPMAMDSITTVKGVDLNRRNIAVESNTRGECRFYPGGYWRHLAERVASTRSALQAKGTRGAKAVLRKLVLRERRLNADTAHCVSKAIAEPHAMVGLEWLKDIRNRTERRHSKKASVRRRKANRKVSSWSFADVQAKTAYKTRLSGGVPIWVDADYTSQTCPICGHIGQENRPDHGLLFVCAQCGHTLHADLVAARNISMRTLLIRQDWVRTGRLSAAPEASGDETKAARLSRYAELRWSLDASSVL
;
A
#
# COMPACT_ATOMS: atom_id res chain seq x y z
N MET A 1 -25.74 -19.53 8.47
CA MET A 1 -26.98 -19.01 7.84
C MET A 1 -26.69 -17.60 7.35
N THR A 2 -26.67 -17.38 6.04
CA THR A 2 -26.23 -16.13 5.42
C THR A 2 -27.48 -15.41 4.97
N LEU A 3 -27.92 -14.41 5.74
CA LEU A 3 -29.04 -13.56 5.35
C LEU A 3 -28.46 -12.25 4.80
N SER A 4 -28.59 -12.06 3.49
CA SER A 4 -28.40 -10.78 2.82
C SER A 4 -29.65 -9.95 3.07
N ILE A 5 -29.52 -8.85 3.80
CA ILE A 5 -30.67 -8.12 4.33
C ILE A 5 -30.48 -6.62 4.08
N ALA A 6 -31.10 -6.12 3.02
CA ALA A 6 -31.15 -4.69 2.73
C ALA A 6 -32.26 -3.94 3.51
N ASN A 7 -33.21 -4.64 4.16
CA ASN A 7 -34.44 -4.03 4.71
C ASN A 7 -34.73 -4.26 6.22
N TYR A 8 -33.83 -4.87 7.01
CA TYR A 8 -34.15 -5.24 8.41
C TYR A 8 -33.25 -4.66 9.50
N TYR A 9 -32.38 -3.69 9.19
CA TYR A 9 -31.68 -2.97 10.25
C TYR A 9 -31.96 -1.47 10.15
N ARG A 10 -32.21 -0.84 11.30
CA ARG A 10 -32.30 0.61 11.42
C ARG A 10 -31.41 1.05 12.56
N ILE A 11 -30.44 1.89 12.26
CA ILE A 11 -29.56 2.49 13.26
C ILE A 11 -30.27 3.75 13.76
N PHE A 12 -30.51 3.82 15.06
CA PHE A 12 -31.13 4.97 15.72
C PHE A 12 -30.05 5.79 16.43
N LYS A 13 -30.34 7.10 16.61
CA LYS A 13 -29.56 7.96 17.51
C LYS A 13 -29.56 7.33 18.91
N GLY A 14 -28.40 7.33 19.57
CA GLY A 14 -28.23 6.76 20.92
C GLY A 14 -27.74 5.31 20.98
N LEU A 15 -26.98 4.84 19.97
CA LEU A 15 -26.35 3.51 19.95
C LEU A 15 -27.34 2.33 20.02
N VAL A 16 -28.55 2.52 19.50
CA VAL A 16 -29.57 1.47 19.42
C VAL A 16 -29.77 1.07 17.98
N ASN A 17 -29.70 -0.21 17.68
CA ASN A 17 -30.08 -0.78 16.39
C ASN A 17 -31.33 -1.64 16.53
N SER A 18 -32.30 -1.45 15.64
CA SER A 18 -33.39 -2.43 15.47
C SER A 18 -32.96 -3.47 14.47
N ILE A 19 -33.03 -4.74 14.83
CA ILE A 19 -32.79 -5.89 13.97
C ILE A 19 -34.10 -6.64 13.81
N GLY A 20 -34.50 -6.94 12.58
CA GLY A 20 -35.64 -7.81 12.32
C GLY A 20 -35.31 -9.28 12.53
N THR A 21 -36.21 -9.99 13.18
CA THR A 21 -36.19 -11.43 13.44
C THR A 21 -37.48 -12.06 12.91
N LEU A 22 -37.54 -13.40 12.92
CA LEU A 22 -38.75 -14.15 12.52
C LEU A 22 -39.96 -13.87 13.41
N THR A 23 -39.74 -13.36 14.62
CA THR A 23 -40.78 -13.11 15.64
C THR A 23 -41.09 -11.62 15.86
N GLY A 24 -40.45 -10.72 15.11
CA GLY A 24 -40.64 -9.28 15.26
C GLY A 24 -39.35 -8.48 15.09
N ARG A 25 -39.25 -7.32 15.74
CA ARG A 25 -38.03 -6.50 15.74
C ARG A 25 -37.45 -6.45 17.14
N ILE A 26 -36.16 -6.76 17.26
CA ILE A 26 -35.41 -6.63 18.51
C ILE A 26 -34.62 -5.32 18.46
N ARG A 27 -34.68 -4.53 19.53
CA ARG A 27 -33.80 -3.37 19.73
C ARG A 27 -32.60 -3.81 20.55
N CYS A 28 -31.41 -3.68 19.99
CA CYS A 28 -30.16 -3.96 20.67
C CYS A 28 -29.37 -2.67 20.87
N ARG A 29 -28.56 -2.62 21.91
CA ARG A 29 -27.49 -1.63 22.00
C ARG A 29 -26.28 -2.16 21.23
N TYR A 30 -25.52 -1.28 20.60
CA TYR A 30 -24.28 -1.64 19.95
C TYR A 30 -23.12 -0.76 20.45
N GLU A 31 -21.96 -1.37 20.54
CA GLU A 31 -20.69 -0.71 20.86
C GLU A 31 -19.76 -0.81 19.66
N GLY A 32 -18.78 0.08 19.58
CA GLY A 32 -17.87 0.12 18.46
C GLY A 32 -16.79 1.16 18.62
N TRP A 33 -15.98 1.31 17.58
CA TRP A 33 -14.94 2.33 17.56
C TRP A 33 -15.55 3.72 17.35
N ASN A 34 -15.19 4.70 18.19
CA ASN A 34 -15.81 6.04 18.26
C ASN A 34 -16.04 6.68 16.89
N ARG A 35 -15.04 6.66 16.00
CA ARG A 35 -15.15 7.25 14.66
C ARG A 35 -16.23 6.59 13.80
N HIS A 36 -16.40 5.27 13.91
CA HIS A 36 -17.49 4.58 13.24
C HIS A 36 -18.84 4.91 13.88
N LEU A 37 -18.89 5.09 15.20
CA LEU A 37 -20.12 5.48 15.89
C LEU A 37 -20.57 6.89 15.46
N GLU A 38 -19.64 7.84 15.35
CA GLU A 38 -19.88 9.19 14.83
C GLU A 38 -20.43 9.14 13.39
N TRP A 39 -19.76 8.37 12.52
CA TRP A 39 -20.21 8.13 11.15
C TRP A 39 -21.61 7.56 11.05
N LEU A 40 -21.96 6.61 11.92
CA LEU A 40 -23.29 5.99 11.93
C LEU A 40 -24.37 6.87 12.56
N ALA A 41 -24.00 7.76 13.48
CA ALA A 41 -24.92 8.71 14.10
C ALA A 41 -25.30 9.86 13.15
N HIS A 42 -24.34 10.28 12.31
CA HIS A 42 -24.45 11.41 11.38
C HIS A 42 -23.98 11.06 9.97
N PRO A 43 -24.61 10.06 9.30
CA PRO A 43 -24.09 9.54 8.04
C PRO A 43 -24.07 10.60 6.93
N ILE A 44 -25.15 11.39 6.80
CA ILE A 44 -25.26 12.43 5.76
C ILE A 44 -24.18 13.51 5.96
N ASP A 45 -24.01 14.00 7.19
CA ASP A 45 -23.04 15.05 7.53
C ASP A 45 -21.60 14.60 7.24
N HIS A 46 -21.34 13.30 7.26
CA HIS A 46 -20.04 12.71 6.94
C HIS A 46 -19.92 12.19 5.49
N GLY A 47 -20.92 12.45 4.64
CA GLY A 47 -20.94 11.97 3.25
C GLY A 47 -20.99 10.45 3.13
N ILE A 48 -21.62 9.78 4.08
CA ILE A 48 -21.68 8.33 4.20
C ILE A 48 -23.04 7.81 3.73
N THR A 49 -22.98 6.84 2.81
CA THR A 49 -24.11 6.03 2.40
C THR A 49 -23.97 4.65 3.02
N LEU A 50 -25.00 4.21 3.74
CA LEU A 50 -25.03 2.87 4.33
C LEU A 50 -25.50 1.85 3.28
N GLY A 51 -24.76 0.76 3.15
CA GLY A 51 -25.12 -0.36 2.28
C GLY A 51 -25.76 -1.52 3.04
N ALA A 52 -25.47 -2.74 2.60
CA ALA A 52 -25.97 -3.94 3.25
C ALA A 52 -25.37 -4.12 4.66
N ALA A 53 -26.15 -4.71 5.56
CA ALA A 53 -25.64 -5.21 6.81
C ALA A 53 -25.73 -6.73 6.89
N LYS A 54 -24.77 -7.32 7.59
CA LYS A 54 -24.74 -8.75 7.89
C LYS A 54 -24.50 -8.96 9.37
N LEU A 55 -25.39 -9.73 9.99
CA LEU A 55 -25.19 -10.20 11.35
C LEU A 55 -24.26 -11.42 11.32
N TRP A 56 -23.20 -11.37 12.13
CA TRP A 56 -22.22 -12.45 12.25
C TRP A 56 -21.93 -12.75 13.71
N GLN A 57 -21.98 -14.02 14.11
CA GLN A 57 -21.59 -14.44 15.45
C GLN A 57 -20.18 -15.02 15.41
N ASP A 58 -19.31 -14.55 16.30
CA ASP A 58 -18.02 -15.21 16.50
C ASP A 58 -18.26 -16.62 17.09
N PRO A 59 -17.73 -17.67 16.44
CA PRO A 59 -18.01 -19.03 16.87
C PRO A 59 -17.39 -19.39 18.22
N VAL A 60 -16.37 -18.65 18.68
CA VAL A 60 -15.62 -18.90 19.92
C VAL A 60 -16.17 -18.07 21.07
N SER A 61 -16.15 -16.74 20.96
CA SER A 61 -16.62 -15.82 22.01
C SER A 61 -18.13 -15.72 22.08
N LYS A 62 -18.86 -16.20 21.06
CA LYS A 62 -20.32 -16.07 20.90
C LYS A 62 -20.83 -14.63 20.80
N VAL A 63 -19.92 -13.67 20.67
CA VAL A 63 -20.26 -12.25 20.47
C VAL A 63 -20.85 -12.05 19.09
N TRP A 64 -21.92 -11.24 19.03
CA TRP A 64 -22.57 -10.86 17.79
C TRP A 64 -22.01 -9.54 17.25
N TYR A 65 -21.71 -9.52 15.96
CA TYR A 65 -21.26 -8.35 15.23
C TYR A 65 -22.26 -8.01 14.14
N LEU A 66 -22.62 -6.73 14.05
CA LEU A 66 -23.32 -6.20 12.90
C LEU A 66 -22.30 -5.59 11.94
N LEU A 67 -22.04 -6.28 10.83
CA LEU A 67 -21.13 -5.81 9.79
C LEU A 67 -21.91 -4.92 8.82
N VAL A 68 -21.70 -3.62 8.89
CA VAL A 68 -22.36 -2.63 8.01
C VAL A 68 -21.37 -2.19 6.94
N SER A 69 -21.70 -2.37 5.67
CA SER A 69 -20.92 -1.79 4.58
C SER A 69 -21.23 -0.30 4.46
N ILE A 70 -20.21 0.53 4.32
CA ILE A 70 -20.35 1.97 4.13
C ILE A 70 -19.64 2.39 2.85
N GLU A 71 -20.23 3.34 2.15
CA GLU A 71 -19.59 4.11 1.09
C GLU A 71 -19.40 5.53 1.60
N LYS A 72 -18.17 6.04 1.56
CA LYS A 72 -17.84 7.38 2.01
C LYS A 72 -17.43 8.24 0.83
N SER A 73 -18.22 9.26 0.55
CA SER A 73 -17.84 10.34 -0.34
C SER A 73 -16.73 11.16 0.30
N LEU A 74 -15.72 11.45 -0.50
CA LEU A 74 -14.57 12.26 -0.11
C LEU A 74 -14.54 13.47 -1.01
N ASP A 75 -14.47 14.63 -0.39
CA ASP A 75 -14.30 15.87 -1.14
C ASP A 75 -12.93 15.84 -1.84
N PRO A 76 -12.87 16.22 -3.13
CA PRO A 76 -11.60 16.35 -3.82
C PRO A 76 -10.73 17.34 -3.04
N MET A 77 -9.51 16.91 -2.70
CA MET A 77 -8.58 17.77 -2.03
C MET A 77 -8.20 18.93 -2.97
N ALA A 78 -8.41 20.16 -2.51
CA ALA A 78 -7.96 21.34 -3.22
C ALA A 78 -6.42 21.36 -3.23
N MET A 79 -5.86 21.74 -4.37
CA MET A 79 -4.42 21.62 -4.63
C MET A 79 -3.56 22.48 -3.69
N ASP A 80 -4.07 23.66 -3.34
CA ASP A 80 -3.51 24.62 -2.38
C ASP A 80 -3.39 24.06 -0.97
N SER A 81 -4.24 23.11 -0.59
CA SER A 81 -4.20 22.47 0.72
C SER A 81 -3.08 21.42 0.87
N ILE A 82 -2.29 21.13 -0.18
CA ILE A 82 -1.17 20.18 -0.13
C ILE A 82 0.07 20.87 0.45
N THR A 83 0.46 20.46 1.65
CA THR A 83 1.61 21.02 2.38
C THR A 83 2.86 20.16 2.26
N THR A 84 2.70 18.88 1.91
CA THR A 84 3.81 17.91 1.89
C THR A 84 3.73 17.03 0.66
N VAL A 85 4.86 16.87 -0.03
CA VAL A 85 5.03 15.89 -1.11
C VAL A 85 6.05 14.86 -0.67
N LYS A 86 5.70 13.58 -0.76
CA LYS A 86 6.60 12.49 -0.41
C LYS A 86 6.50 11.30 -1.35
N GLY A 87 7.62 10.61 -1.52
CA GLY A 87 7.72 9.37 -2.27
C GLY A 87 7.95 8.19 -1.35
N VAL A 88 7.33 7.06 -1.67
CA VAL A 88 7.41 5.82 -0.91
C VAL A 88 7.90 4.68 -1.80
N ASP A 89 9.12 4.21 -1.54
CA ASP A 89 9.65 2.95 -2.08
C ASP A 89 9.12 1.78 -1.26
N LEU A 90 8.75 0.68 -1.91
CA LEU A 90 8.32 -0.55 -1.25
C LEU A 90 9.24 -1.69 -1.60
N ASN A 91 9.87 -2.30 -0.59
CA ASN A 91 10.75 -3.43 -0.80
C ASN A 91 10.64 -4.49 0.31
N ARG A 92 11.41 -5.58 0.20
CA ARG A 92 11.34 -6.70 1.16
C ARG A 92 12.26 -6.49 2.37
N ARG A 93 13.38 -5.76 2.20
CA ARG A 93 14.35 -5.57 3.28
C ARG A 93 13.83 -4.53 4.26
N ASN A 94 13.38 -3.42 3.72
CA ASN A 94 12.57 -2.38 4.33
C ASN A 94 11.19 -2.45 3.69
N ILE A 95 10.15 -2.73 4.47
CA ILE A 95 8.77 -2.86 3.96
C ILE A 95 8.38 -1.62 3.13
N ALA A 96 8.79 -0.47 3.62
CA ALA A 96 8.69 0.80 2.94
C ALA A 96 9.89 1.69 3.33
N VAL A 97 10.22 2.65 2.47
CA VAL A 97 11.08 3.79 2.76
C VAL A 97 10.38 5.04 2.21
N GLU A 98 10.10 6.00 3.08
CA GLU A 98 9.52 7.28 2.66
C GLU A 98 10.58 8.39 2.68
N SER A 99 10.46 9.34 1.75
CA SER A 99 11.22 10.57 1.73
C SER A 99 10.37 11.72 1.22
N ASN A 100 10.38 12.85 1.94
CA ASN A 100 9.67 14.06 1.54
C ASN A 100 10.61 15.14 0.98
N THR A 101 10.03 16.15 0.32
CA THR A 101 10.77 17.27 -0.27
C THR A 101 11.52 18.14 0.74
N ARG A 102 11.22 18.02 2.05
CA ARG A 102 11.93 18.70 3.15
C ARG A 102 13.19 17.95 3.60
N GLY A 103 13.47 16.79 3.02
CA GLY A 103 14.63 15.96 3.37
C GLY A 103 14.39 14.97 4.49
N GLU A 104 13.20 14.95 5.10
CA GLU A 104 12.84 13.96 6.09
C GLU A 104 12.67 12.60 5.42
N CYS A 105 13.09 11.55 6.13
CA CYS A 105 12.93 10.19 5.67
C CYS A 105 12.62 9.24 6.83
N ARG A 106 11.90 8.17 6.52
CA ARG A 106 11.61 7.11 7.49
C ARG A 106 11.70 5.75 6.81
N PHE A 107 12.36 4.84 7.50
CA PHE A 107 12.50 3.46 7.11
C PHE A 107 11.53 2.61 7.92
N TYR A 108 10.91 1.62 7.26
CA TYR A 108 10.06 0.63 7.90
C TYR A 108 10.76 -0.73 7.83
N PRO A 109 11.55 -1.12 8.86
CA PRO A 109 12.40 -2.31 8.77
C PRO A 109 11.58 -3.59 8.58
N GLY A 110 11.95 -4.38 7.57
CA GLY A 110 11.33 -5.67 7.26
C GLY A 110 12.06 -6.88 7.87
N GLY A 111 13.07 -6.66 8.72
CA GLY A 111 13.93 -7.73 9.27
C GLY A 111 13.14 -8.84 9.97
N TYR A 112 12.31 -8.47 10.96
CA TYR A 112 11.42 -9.39 11.68
C TYR A 112 10.53 -10.19 10.72
N TRP A 113 9.90 -9.49 9.78
CA TRP A 113 9.02 -10.06 8.75
C TRP A 113 9.72 -11.08 7.88
N ARG A 114 10.96 -10.79 7.50
CA ARG A 114 11.81 -11.67 6.70
C ARG A 114 12.10 -12.98 7.42
N HIS A 115 12.50 -12.92 8.69
CA HIS A 115 12.77 -14.10 9.50
C HIS A 115 11.52 -14.95 9.68
N LEU A 116 10.37 -14.30 9.92
CA LEU A 116 9.11 -15.01 10.08
C LEU A 116 8.64 -15.67 8.78
N ALA A 117 8.75 -14.98 7.65
CA ALA A 117 8.43 -15.55 6.34
C ALA A 117 9.33 -16.77 6.02
N GLU A 118 10.61 -16.73 6.40
CA GLU A 118 11.53 -17.85 6.24
C GLU A 118 11.15 -19.05 7.14
N ARG A 119 10.78 -18.78 8.40
CA ARG A 119 10.26 -19.81 9.32
C ARG A 119 8.98 -20.46 8.78
N VAL A 120 8.01 -19.65 8.35
CA VAL A 120 6.75 -20.12 7.75
C VAL A 120 7.02 -20.95 6.50
N ALA A 121 7.95 -20.53 5.63
CA ALA A 121 8.31 -21.27 4.43
C ALA A 121 8.94 -22.64 4.75
N SER A 122 9.81 -22.70 5.76
CA SER A 122 10.41 -23.96 6.24
C SER A 122 9.34 -24.90 6.78
N THR A 123 8.48 -24.42 7.68
CA THR A 123 7.36 -25.20 8.24
C THR A 123 6.41 -25.68 7.14
N ARG A 124 6.07 -24.83 6.17
CA ARG A 124 5.25 -25.20 5.01
C ARG A 124 5.87 -26.35 4.23
N SER A 125 7.18 -26.28 3.93
CA SER A 125 7.89 -27.31 3.19
C SER A 125 7.86 -28.66 3.92
N ALA A 126 8.11 -28.66 5.24
CA ALA A 126 8.08 -29.87 6.06
C ALA A 126 6.68 -30.49 6.11
N LEU A 127 5.64 -29.68 6.26
CA LEU A 127 4.25 -30.16 6.29
C LEU A 127 3.79 -30.67 4.92
N GLN A 128 4.22 -30.03 3.83
CA GLN A 128 3.92 -30.48 2.46
C GLN A 128 4.57 -31.83 2.17
N ALA A 129 5.82 -32.03 2.60
CA ALA A 129 6.52 -33.31 2.46
C ALA A 129 5.81 -34.45 3.23
N LYS A 130 5.25 -34.17 4.42
CA LYS A 130 4.50 -35.18 5.19
C LYS A 130 3.20 -35.62 4.51
N GLY A 131 2.51 -34.74 3.79
CA GLY A 131 1.32 -35.07 2.98
C GLY A 131 0.06 -35.54 3.73
N THR A 132 0.12 -35.80 5.05
CA THR A 132 -0.98 -36.37 5.83
C THR A 132 -2.19 -35.43 5.98
N ARG A 133 -3.36 -35.98 6.32
CA ARG A 133 -4.57 -35.18 6.61
C ARG A 133 -4.35 -34.16 7.73
N GLY A 134 -3.63 -34.54 8.79
CA GLY A 134 -3.23 -33.66 9.88
C GLY A 134 -2.30 -32.54 9.40
N ALA A 135 -1.29 -32.86 8.60
CA ALA A 135 -0.37 -31.87 8.03
C ALA A 135 -1.11 -30.86 7.14
N LYS A 136 -2.05 -31.31 6.31
CA LYS A 136 -2.94 -30.44 5.51
C LYS A 136 -3.79 -29.52 6.36
N ALA A 137 -4.31 -29.99 7.51
CA ALA A 137 -5.06 -29.15 8.44
C ALA A 137 -4.20 -28.05 9.09
N VAL A 138 -2.97 -28.38 9.49
CA VAL A 138 -2.01 -27.40 10.01
C VAL A 138 -1.61 -26.40 8.94
N LEU A 139 -1.38 -26.84 7.69
CA LEU A 139 -1.08 -25.95 6.57
C LEU A 139 -2.17 -24.89 6.36
N ARG A 140 -3.45 -25.27 6.44
CA ARG A 140 -4.56 -24.30 6.33
C ARG A 140 -4.49 -23.23 7.43
N LYS A 141 -4.24 -23.64 8.69
CA LYS A 141 -4.07 -22.71 9.82
C LYS A 141 -2.87 -21.78 9.61
N LEU A 142 -1.75 -22.31 9.13
CA LEU A 142 -0.52 -21.57 8.87
C LEU A 142 -0.73 -20.48 7.80
N VAL A 143 -1.39 -20.82 6.69
CA VAL A 143 -1.70 -19.87 5.60
C VAL A 143 -2.60 -18.73 6.10
N LEU A 144 -3.62 -19.04 6.89
CA LEU A 144 -4.50 -18.01 7.47
C LEU A 144 -3.76 -17.10 8.44
N ARG A 145 -2.83 -17.65 9.24
CA ARG A 145 -2.00 -16.87 10.16
C ARG A 145 -1.07 -15.92 9.41
N GLU A 146 -0.39 -16.41 8.37
CA GLU A 146 0.47 -15.60 7.51
C GLU A 146 -0.32 -14.47 6.84
N ARG A 147 -1.52 -14.76 6.30
CA ARG A 147 -2.39 -13.74 5.69
C ARG A 147 -2.79 -12.64 6.68
N ARG A 148 -3.26 -13.00 7.88
CA ARG A 148 -3.64 -12.02 8.91
C ARG A 148 -2.47 -11.13 9.28
N LEU A 149 -1.31 -11.76 9.42
CA LEU A 149 -0.13 -11.09 9.86
C LEU A 149 0.39 -10.10 8.79
N ASN A 150 0.48 -10.53 7.52
CA ASN A 150 0.80 -9.62 6.41
C ASN A 150 -0.21 -8.46 6.31
N ALA A 151 -1.50 -8.76 6.53
CA ALA A 151 -2.54 -7.74 6.49
C ALA A 151 -2.35 -6.71 7.60
N ASP A 152 -2.05 -7.15 8.82
CA ASP A 152 -1.75 -6.30 9.98
C ASP A 152 -0.55 -5.39 9.71
N THR A 153 0.58 -5.95 9.25
CA THR A 153 1.75 -5.16 8.86
C THR A 153 1.41 -4.09 7.85
N ALA A 154 0.68 -4.47 6.80
CA ALA A 154 0.30 -3.55 5.74
C ALA A 154 -0.63 -2.47 6.30
N HIS A 155 -1.51 -2.77 7.27
CA HIS A 155 -2.29 -1.75 7.97
C HIS A 155 -1.41 -0.82 8.81
N CYS A 156 -0.46 -1.34 9.58
CA CYS A 156 0.42 -0.53 10.42
C CYS A 156 1.29 0.42 9.59
N VAL A 157 1.96 -0.11 8.55
CA VAL A 157 2.82 0.68 7.67
C VAL A 157 2.03 1.71 6.86
N SER A 158 0.93 1.31 6.21
CA SER A 158 0.10 2.26 5.45
C SER A 158 -0.53 3.34 6.33
N LYS A 159 -0.87 3.04 7.59
CA LYS A 159 -1.38 4.05 8.52
C LYS A 159 -0.29 5.05 8.90
N ALA A 160 0.94 4.59 9.08
CA ALA A 160 2.07 5.45 9.41
C ALA A 160 2.53 6.32 8.22
N ILE A 161 2.32 5.86 6.98
CA ILE A 161 2.62 6.64 5.77
C ILE A 161 1.52 7.67 5.47
N ALA A 162 0.25 7.31 5.72
CA ALA A 162 -0.88 8.18 5.44
C ALA A 162 -0.89 9.38 6.40
N GLU A 163 -0.72 10.57 5.83
CA GLU A 163 -0.75 11.84 6.55
C GLU A 163 -1.82 12.76 5.93
N PRO A 164 -2.46 13.62 6.74
CA PRO A 164 -3.29 14.69 6.22
C PRO A 164 -2.48 15.65 5.36
N HIS A 165 -3.13 16.24 4.36
CA HIS A 165 -2.54 17.27 3.51
C HIS A 165 -1.28 16.85 2.73
N ALA A 166 -1.03 15.53 2.62
CA ALA A 166 0.14 15.00 1.94
C ALA A 166 -0.21 14.41 0.56
N MET A 167 0.62 14.72 -0.42
CA MET A 167 0.66 14.05 -1.72
C MET A 167 1.67 12.90 -1.66
N VAL A 168 1.19 11.67 -1.72
CA VAL A 168 1.98 10.46 -1.49
C VAL A 168 2.19 9.70 -2.80
N GLY A 169 3.42 9.74 -3.30
CA GLY A 169 3.87 8.99 -4.46
C GLY A 169 4.11 7.51 -4.17
N LEU A 170 3.49 6.65 -4.96
CA LEU A 170 3.63 5.20 -4.95
C LEU A 170 4.02 4.74 -6.35
N GLU A 171 4.97 3.81 -6.46
CA GLU A 171 5.32 3.24 -7.76
C GLU A 171 4.13 2.49 -8.39
N TRP A 172 3.89 2.71 -9.67
CA TRP A 172 3.00 1.90 -10.46
C TRP A 172 3.70 0.57 -10.77
N LEU A 173 3.41 -0.45 -9.96
CA LEU A 173 3.98 -1.78 -10.11
C LEU A 173 3.13 -2.62 -11.10
N LYS A 174 3.26 -2.39 -12.42
CA LYS A 174 2.69 -3.33 -13.43
C LYS A 174 3.35 -4.69 -13.30
N ASP A 175 2.58 -5.76 -13.50
CA ASP A 175 3.10 -7.08 -13.84
C ASP A 175 4.07 -7.75 -12.86
N ILE A 176 4.05 -7.42 -11.56
CA ILE A 176 4.84 -8.20 -10.57
C ILE A 176 4.47 -9.68 -10.69
N ARG A 177 3.17 -10.00 -10.79
CA ARG A 177 2.70 -11.39 -10.94
C ARG A 177 3.19 -12.02 -12.25
N ASN A 178 3.00 -11.35 -13.38
CA ASN A 178 3.44 -11.85 -14.70
C ASN A 178 4.98 -12.01 -14.82
N ARG A 179 5.78 -11.10 -14.24
CA ARG A 179 7.25 -11.26 -14.14
C ARG A 179 7.62 -12.45 -13.27
N THR A 180 6.86 -12.75 -12.22
CA THR A 180 7.13 -13.88 -11.33
C THR A 180 6.70 -15.21 -11.98
N GLU A 181 5.57 -15.22 -12.70
CA GLU A 181 4.99 -16.36 -13.41
C GLU A 181 5.81 -16.80 -14.63
N ARG A 182 6.29 -15.86 -15.48
CA ARG A 182 7.26 -16.17 -16.56
C ARG A 182 8.56 -16.81 -16.05
N ARG A 183 8.84 -16.71 -14.74
CA ARG A 183 10.04 -17.24 -14.08
C ARG A 183 9.81 -18.55 -13.33
N HIS A 184 8.62 -19.15 -13.42
CA HIS A 184 8.28 -20.48 -12.90
C HIS A 184 8.58 -21.62 -13.90
N SER A 185 9.52 -21.43 -14.83
CA SER A 185 10.01 -22.51 -15.68
C SER A 185 10.58 -23.66 -14.84
N LYS A 186 10.24 -24.91 -15.19
CA LYS A 186 10.88 -26.12 -14.63
C LYS A 186 12.41 -26.08 -14.78
N LYS A 187 12.96 -25.29 -15.71
CA LYS A 187 14.42 -25.10 -15.90
C LYS A 187 15.05 -24.03 -14.99
N ALA A 188 14.29 -23.33 -14.14
CA ALA A 188 14.85 -22.31 -13.24
C ALA A 188 15.71 -22.94 -12.14
N SER A 189 16.91 -22.37 -11.89
CA SER A 189 17.83 -22.84 -10.83
C SER A 189 17.21 -22.77 -9.42
N VAL A 190 17.70 -23.59 -8.50
CA VAL A 190 17.25 -23.60 -7.09
C VAL A 190 17.37 -22.21 -6.45
N ARG A 191 18.49 -21.50 -6.70
CA ARG A 191 18.70 -20.12 -6.24
C ARG A 191 17.59 -19.19 -6.74
N ARG A 192 17.23 -19.30 -8.01
CA ARG A 192 16.18 -18.48 -8.65
C ARG A 192 14.79 -18.79 -8.11
N ARG A 193 14.45 -20.07 -7.92
CA ARG A 193 13.18 -20.49 -7.28
C ARG A 193 13.06 -19.99 -5.84
N LYS A 194 14.15 -20.05 -5.07
CA LYS A 194 14.21 -19.48 -3.71
C LYS A 194 14.01 -17.96 -3.73
N ALA A 195 14.61 -17.25 -4.69
CA ALA A 195 14.42 -15.80 -4.86
C ALA A 195 12.97 -15.44 -5.21
N ASN A 196 12.35 -16.13 -6.18
CA ASN A 196 10.95 -15.88 -6.56
C ASN A 196 9.98 -16.14 -5.40
N ARG A 197 10.19 -17.22 -4.63
CA ARG A 197 9.39 -17.51 -3.44
C ARG A 197 9.49 -16.41 -2.38
N LYS A 198 10.69 -15.83 -2.22
CA LYS A 198 10.92 -14.71 -1.31
C LYS A 198 10.19 -13.44 -1.75
N VAL A 199 9.97 -13.26 -3.06
CA VAL A 199 9.19 -12.13 -3.59
C VAL A 199 7.69 -12.34 -3.38
N SER A 200 7.19 -13.56 -3.54
CA SER A 200 5.73 -13.84 -3.43
C SER A 200 5.19 -13.92 -2.01
N SER A 201 6.04 -13.93 -0.97
CA SER A 201 5.60 -13.98 0.44
C SER A 201 5.07 -12.66 0.97
N TRP A 202 5.35 -11.54 0.29
CA TRP A 202 4.95 -10.20 0.70
C TRP A 202 4.14 -9.52 -0.41
N SER A 203 3.00 -8.93 -0.05
CA SER A 203 2.10 -8.29 -1.01
C SER A 203 2.33 -6.78 -1.04
N PHE A 204 3.24 -6.32 -1.90
CA PHE A 204 3.42 -4.88 -2.16
C PHE A 204 2.10 -4.20 -2.53
N ALA A 205 1.29 -4.85 -3.37
CA ALA A 205 -0.02 -4.37 -3.78
C ALA A 205 -0.98 -4.13 -2.59
N ASP A 206 -0.88 -4.93 -1.52
CA ASP A 206 -1.73 -4.74 -0.33
C ASP A 206 -1.32 -3.49 0.46
N VAL A 207 -0.01 -3.22 0.57
CA VAL A 207 0.49 -1.97 1.16
C VAL A 207 0.07 -0.78 0.31
N GLN A 208 0.25 -0.84 -1.01
CA GLN A 208 -0.11 0.26 -1.90
C GLN A 208 -1.61 0.56 -1.86
N ALA A 209 -2.45 -0.47 -1.94
CA ALA A 209 -3.90 -0.30 -1.86
C ALA A 209 -4.32 0.32 -0.52
N LYS A 210 -3.72 -0.14 0.59
CA LYS A 210 -4.01 0.40 1.93
C LYS A 210 -3.51 1.83 2.10
N THR A 211 -2.30 2.15 1.63
CA THR A 211 -1.78 3.52 1.64
C THR A 211 -2.69 4.41 0.81
N ALA A 212 -3.07 4.00 -0.40
CA ALA A 212 -3.90 4.79 -1.28
C ALA A 212 -5.27 5.14 -0.68
N TYR A 213 -6.00 4.18 -0.09
CA TYR A 213 -7.28 4.54 0.52
C TYR A 213 -7.10 5.33 1.83
N LYS A 214 -6.08 5.02 2.65
CA LYS A 214 -5.86 5.73 3.91
C LYS A 214 -5.41 7.17 3.71
N THR A 215 -4.55 7.42 2.72
CA THR A 215 -4.16 8.77 2.31
C THR A 215 -5.39 9.57 1.89
N ARG A 216 -6.32 8.99 1.11
CA ARG A 216 -7.59 9.66 0.80
C ARG A 216 -8.44 9.92 2.05
N LEU A 217 -8.57 8.92 2.93
CA LEU A 217 -9.33 9.05 4.18
C LEU A 217 -8.72 10.05 5.19
N SER A 218 -7.42 10.36 5.09
CA SER A 218 -6.76 11.39 5.89
C SER A 218 -6.82 12.78 5.24
N GLY A 219 -7.42 12.93 4.06
CA GLY A 219 -7.44 14.20 3.33
C GLY A 219 -6.11 14.49 2.62
N GLY A 220 -5.44 13.45 2.11
CA GLY A 220 -4.28 13.55 1.23
C GLY A 220 -4.56 12.98 -0.16
N VAL A 221 -3.57 13.09 -1.06
CA VAL A 221 -3.68 12.63 -2.45
C VAL A 221 -2.66 11.53 -2.75
N PRO A 222 -3.07 10.27 -2.95
CA PRO A 222 -2.16 9.24 -3.42
C PRO A 222 -1.96 9.35 -4.93
N ILE A 223 -0.70 9.28 -5.36
CA ILE A 223 -0.29 9.42 -6.75
C ILE A 223 0.50 8.21 -7.17
N TRP A 224 0.22 7.71 -8.36
CA TRP A 224 1.01 6.65 -8.96
C TRP A 224 2.09 7.27 -9.84
N VAL A 225 3.34 6.87 -9.60
CA VAL A 225 4.48 7.30 -10.41
C VAL A 225 5.06 6.12 -11.18
N ASP A 226 5.69 6.40 -12.30
CA ASP A 226 6.42 5.37 -13.05
C ASP A 226 7.54 4.76 -12.18
N ALA A 227 7.74 3.45 -12.27
CA ALA A 227 8.72 2.69 -11.48
C ALA A 227 10.06 2.48 -12.21
N ASP A 228 10.17 2.83 -13.49
CA ASP A 228 11.35 2.53 -14.28
C ASP A 228 12.55 3.35 -13.78
N TYR A 229 13.63 2.64 -13.49
CA TYR A 229 14.94 3.17 -13.08
C TYR A 229 14.95 4.05 -11.81
N THR A 230 13.88 4.08 -11.02
CA THR A 230 13.82 4.82 -9.73
C THR A 230 14.95 4.44 -8.79
N SER A 231 15.38 3.19 -8.82
CA SER A 231 16.47 2.65 -8.00
C SER A 231 17.87 2.82 -8.62
N GLN A 232 17.97 3.20 -9.90
CA GLN A 232 19.22 3.27 -10.68
C GLN A 232 19.59 4.69 -11.09
N THR A 233 18.65 5.64 -10.97
CA THR A 233 18.86 7.04 -11.33
C THR A 233 19.52 7.77 -10.16
N CYS A 234 20.64 8.44 -10.42
CA CYS A 234 21.26 9.30 -9.43
C CYS A 234 20.39 10.53 -9.18
N PRO A 235 20.00 10.82 -7.92
CA PRO A 235 19.18 11.98 -7.62
C PRO A 235 19.94 13.30 -7.76
N ILE A 236 21.27 13.28 -7.83
CA ILE A 236 22.11 14.49 -7.88
C ILE A 236 22.47 14.90 -9.30
N CYS A 237 22.79 13.95 -10.19
CA CYS A 237 23.24 14.27 -11.55
C CYS A 237 22.36 13.69 -12.65
N GLY A 238 21.37 12.86 -12.32
CA GLY A 238 20.48 12.23 -13.29
C GLY A 238 21.05 10.99 -13.98
N HIS A 239 22.31 10.62 -13.75
CA HIS A 239 22.93 9.43 -14.35
C HIS A 239 22.13 8.16 -14.04
N ILE A 240 21.78 7.39 -15.07
CA ILE A 240 21.08 6.11 -14.95
C ILE A 240 22.05 4.99 -15.28
N GLY A 241 22.25 4.07 -14.33
CA GLY A 241 23.17 2.96 -14.51
C GLY A 241 22.90 1.83 -13.54
N GLN A 242 23.10 0.58 -13.99
CA GLN A 242 23.03 -0.58 -13.10
C GLN A 242 24.24 -0.62 -12.16
N GLU A 243 25.38 -0.14 -12.63
CA GLU A 243 26.62 0.05 -11.90
C GLU A 243 26.45 0.98 -10.70
N ASN A 244 25.41 1.85 -10.71
CA ASN A 244 25.08 2.68 -9.56
C ASN A 244 24.65 1.87 -8.32
N ARG A 245 24.31 0.58 -8.50
CA ARG A 245 23.98 -0.38 -7.43
C ARG A 245 24.93 -1.58 -7.50
N PRO A 246 26.19 -1.45 -7.03
CA PRO A 246 27.12 -2.57 -6.98
C PRO A 246 26.50 -3.73 -6.19
N ASP A 247 26.66 -4.95 -6.73
CA ASP A 247 26.12 -6.20 -6.19
C ASP A 247 24.59 -6.23 -5.95
N HIS A 248 23.85 -5.27 -6.53
CA HIS A 248 22.44 -5.02 -6.20
C HIS A 248 22.22 -4.89 -4.68
N GLY A 249 23.17 -4.25 -3.99
CA GLY A 249 23.23 -4.10 -2.54
C GLY A 249 22.34 -3.00 -1.96
N LEU A 250 22.58 -2.70 -0.68
CA LEU A 250 21.94 -1.55 0.02
C LEU A 250 22.64 -0.23 -0.30
N LEU A 251 23.86 -0.29 -0.84
CA LEU A 251 24.66 0.87 -1.20
C LEU A 251 24.32 1.29 -2.62
N PHE A 252 24.10 2.59 -2.81
CA PHE A 252 24.08 3.24 -4.10
C PHE A 252 25.34 4.10 -4.19
N VAL A 253 26.07 4.00 -5.30
CA VAL A 253 27.26 4.83 -5.60
C VAL A 253 27.15 5.27 -7.06
N CYS A 254 26.94 6.55 -7.32
CA CYS A 254 26.84 7.03 -8.70
C CYS A 254 28.18 6.90 -9.43
N ALA A 255 28.19 6.20 -10.56
CA ALA A 255 29.41 6.05 -11.37
C ALA A 255 29.86 7.36 -12.05
N GLN A 256 28.96 8.34 -12.23
CA GLN A 256 29.28 9.61 -12.88
C GLN A 256 29.75 10.69 -11.88
N CYS A 257 29.09 10.82 -10.73
CA CYS A 257 29.36 11.91 -9.77
C CYS A 257 29.83 11.46 -8.38
N GLY A 258 29.96 10.15 -8.14
CA GLY A 258 30.40 9.59 -6.85
C GLY A 258 29.37 9.67 -5.72
N HIS A 259 28.19 10.27 -5.93
CA HIS A 259 27.18 10.39 -4.89
C HIS A 259 26.80 9.03 -4.27
N THR A 260 26.88 8.95 -2.95
CA THR A 260 26.70 7.70 -2.20
C THR A 260 25.56 7.83 -1.21
N LEU A 261 24.65 6.85 -1.19
CA LEU A 261 23.50 6.82 -0.28
C LEU A 261 22.94 5.40 -0.11
N HIS A 262 22.04 5.21 0.86
CA HIS A 262 21.20 4.01 0.91
C HIS A 262 20.30 3.92 -0.32
N ALA A 263 20.34 2.79 -1.01
CA ALA A 263 19.73 2.63 -2.31
C ALA A 263 18.19 2.73 -2.28
N ASP A 264 17.54 2.23 -1.23
CA ASP A 264 16.09 2.38 -1.04
C ASP A 264 15.68 3.85 -0.79
N LEU A 265 16.56 4.65 -0.16
CA LEU A 265 16.31 6.08 0.01
C LEU A 265 16.48 6.84 -1.30
N VAL A 266 17.42 6.43 -2.15
CA VAL A 266 17.52 6.95 -3.53
C VAL A 266 16.21 6.70 -4.29
N ALA A 267 15.67 5.49 -4.21
CA ALA A 267 14.38 5.17 -4.83
C ALA A 267 13.25 6.07 -4.28
N ALA A 268 13.13 6.20 -2.95
CA ALA A 268 12.13 7.06 -2.32
C ALA A 268 12.26 8.54 -2.75
N ARG A 269 13.49 9.07 -2.85
CA ARG A 269 13.76 10.42 -3.35
C ARG A 269 13.36 10.61 -4.81
N ASN A 270 13.68 9.65 -5.68
CA ASN A 270 13.29 9.68 -7.08
C ASN A 270 11.76 9.63 -7.25
N ILE A 271 11.07 8.80 -6.46
CA ILE A 271 9.61 8.75 -6.41
C ILE A 271 9.04 10.10 -5.94
N SER A 272 9.65 10.71 -4.92
CA SER A 272 9.25 12.01 -4.39
C SER A 272 9.38 13.11 -5.44
N MET A 273 10.50 13.19 -6.17
CA MET A 273 10.68 14.14 -7.26
C MET A 273 9.69 13.94 -8.40
N ARG A 274 9.42 12.69 -8.79
CA ARG A 274 8.38 12.39 -9.80
C ARG A 274 6.99 12.82 -9.34
N THR A 275 6.71 12.70 -8.03
CA THR A 275 5.45 13.14 -7.44
C THR A 275 5.35 14.68 -7.43
N LEU A 276 6.45 15.36 -7.09
CA LEU A 276 6.54 16.82 -7.14
C LEU A 276 6.34 17.34 -8.58
N LEU A 277 6.91 16.66 -9.57
CA LEU A 277 6.71 16.98 -10.98
C LEU A 277 5.24 16.88 -11.39
N ILE A 278 4.52 15.83 -10.94
CA ILE A 278 3.08 15.68 -11.18
C ILE A 278 2.29 16.80 -10.48
N ARG A 279 2.69 17.19 -9.26
CA ARG A 279 2.09 18.36 -8.57
C ARG A 279 2.28 19.63 -9.40
N GLN A 280 3.48 19.90 -9.89
CA GLN A 280 3.78 21.08 -10.70
C GLN A 280 3.00 21.10 -12.01
N ASP A 281 2.85 19.95 -12.68
CA ASP A 281 1.99 19.82 -13.85
C ASP A 281 0.52 20.10 -13.52
N TRP A 282 0.06 19.58 -12.38
CA TRP A 282 -1.30 19.79 -11.93
C TRP A 282 -1.55 21.27 -11.65
N VAL A 283 -0.62 21.97 -10.98
CA VAL A 283 -0.66 23.43 -10.77
C VAL A 283 -0.74 24.18 -12.10
N ARG A 284 0.12 23.84 -13.06
CA ARG A 284 0.21 24.54 -14.34
C ARG A 284 -1.00 24.32 -15.25
N THR A 285 -1.54 23.11 -15.27
CA THR A 285 -2.57 22.70 -16.25
C THR A 285 -3.99 22.64 -15.66
N GLY A 286 -4.13 22.73 -14.33
CA GLY A 286 -5.38 22.49 -13.63
C GLY A 286 -5.85 21.02 -13.67
N ARG A 287 -5.09 20.11 -14.30
CA ARG A 287 -5.47 18.70 -14.47
C ARG A 287 -4.45 17.77 -13.83
N LEU A 288 -4.94 16.84 -13.01
CA LEU A 288 -4.10 15.82 -12.40
C LEU A 288 -3.82 14.68 -13.39
N SER A 289 -2.68 14.72 -14.07
CA SER A 289 -2.24 13.62 -14.95
C SER A 289 -1.46 12.56 -14.16
N ALA A 290 -2.18 11.73 -13.39
CA ALA A 290 -1.58 10.74 -12.48
C ALA A 290 -1.23 9.39 -13.14
N ALA A 291 -1.38 9.25 -14.46
CA ALA A 291 -1.05 8.02 -15.17
C ALA A 291 -0.37 8.31 -16.52
N PRO A 292 0.67 7.57 -16.90
CA PRO A 292 1.09 7.53 -18.28
C PRO A 292 0.01 6.83 -19.12
N GLU A 293 -0.86 7.62 -19.75
CA GLU A 293 -1.64 7.20 -20.90
C GLU A 293 -0.69 6.98 -22.09
N ALA A 294 0.02 5.85 -22.13
CA ALA A 294 0.39 5.17 -23.37
C ALA A 294 1.38 4.03 -23.12
N SER A 295 1.11 2.92 -23.80
CA SER A 295 1.94 1.74 -23.97
C SER A 295 2.79 1.84 -25.26
N GLY A 296 3.56 2.92 -25.39
CA GLY A 296 4.49 3.13 -26.51
C GLY A 296 5.92 3.38 -26.02
N ASP A 297 6.90 2.87 -26.78
CA ASP A 297 8.33 3.07 -26.47
C ASP A 297 8.72 4.55 -26.54
N GLU A 298 8.13 5.32 -27.47
CA GLU A 298 8.32 6.77 -27.57
C GLU A 298 7.82 7.52 -26.34
N THR A 299 6.61 7.20 -25.85
CA THR A 299 6.09 7.84 -24.62
C THR A 299 6.93 7.45 -23.41
N LYS A 300 7.45 6.22 -23.36
CA LYS A 300 8.38 5.81 -22.32
C LYS A 300 9.68 6.62 -22.41
N ALA A 301 10.27 6.76 -23.59
CA ALA A 301 11.49 7.53 -23.81
C ALA A 301 11.31 9.01 -23.40
N ALA A 302 10.19 9.64 -23.80
CA ALA A 302 9.88 11.01 -23.43
C ALA A 302 9.75 11.19 -21.89
N ARG A 303 9.08 10.26 -21.20
CA ARG A 303 9.00 10.29 -19.73
C ARG A 303 10.38 10.11 -19.07
N LEU A 304 11.19 9.18 -19.55
CA LEU A 304 12.52 8.93 -19.01
C LEU A 304 13.45 10.13 -19.22
N SER A 305 13.39 10.77 -20.39
CA SER A 305 14.12 12.01 -20.67
C SER A 305 13.73 13.11 -19.68
N ARG A 306 12.43 13.29 -19.45
CA ARG A 306 11.93 14.26 -18.46
C ARG A 306 12.39 13.93 -17.03
N TYR A 307 12.47 12.66 -16.66
CA TYR A 307 12.96 12.25 -15.34
C TYR A 307 14.49 12.42 -15.20
N ALA A 308 15.24 12.32 -16.29
CA ALA A 308 16.69 12.51 -16.29
C ALA A 308 17.09 13.96 -16.00
N GLU A 309 16.16 14.92 -16.08
CA GLU A 309 16.36 16.33 -15.71
C GLU A 309 16.11 16.60 -14.22
N LEU A 310 15.47 15.68 -13.49
CA LEU A 310 15.14 15.87 -12.07
C LEU A 310 16.40 15.86 -11.20
N ARG A 311 16.52 16.85 -10.31
CA ARG A 311 17.64 17.00 -9.39
C ARG A 311 17.09 17.17 -7.97
N TRP A 312 17.57 16.35 -7.06
CA TRP A 312 17.20 16.43 -5.66
C TRP A 312 17.86 17.65 -5.04
N SER A 313 17.02 18.60 -4.61
CA SER A 313 17.44 19.75 -3.82
C SER A 313 16.48 19.95 -2.66
N LEU A 314 17.02 20.35 -1.51
CA LEU A 314 16.22 20.78 -0.37
C LEU A 314 15.65 22.19 -0.60
N ASP A 315 16.24 22.99 -1.49
CA ASP A 315 15.76 24.35 -1.80
C ASP A 315 14.44 24.33 -2.57
N ALA A 316 14.17 23.23 -3.29
CA ALA A 316 12.89 22.98 -3.94
C ALA A 316 11.71 22.86 -2.95
N SER A 317 11.99 22.79 -1.64
CA SER A 317 10.98 22.84 -0.58
C SER A 317 10.36 24.22 -0.36
N SER A 318 10.99 25.30 -0.84
CA SER A 318 10.49 26.68 -0.70
C SER A 318 9.23 26.99 -1.52
N VAL A 319 8.75 26.03 -2.33
CA VAL A 319 7.57 26.14 -3.21
C VAL A 319 6.35 25.34 -2.65
N LEU A 320 6.43 24.93 -1.39
CA LEU A 320 5.35 24.27 -0.62
C LEU A 320 5.00 25.13 0.58
#